data_AF-A0A7J8PAX5-F1
#
_entry.id   AF-A0A7J8PAX5-F1
#
_cell.length_a   1.000
_cell.length_b   1.000
_cell.length_c   1.000
_cell.angle_alpha   90.00
_cell.angle_beta   90.00
_cell.angle_gamma   90.00
#
_symmetry.space_group_name_H-M   'P 1'
#
loop_
_entity.id
_entity.type
_entity.pdbx_description
1 polymer ?
#
loop_
_entity_poly.entity_id
_entity_poly.type
_entity_poly.pdbx_seq_one_letter_code
_entity_poly.pdbx_strand_id
1 'polypeptide(L)'
;MKLAKFDSLVSLSRLRLVQFLMGVLFLYLLFISFEIPLVFKTTSAGFYTDALPRPLFLESEEDFTDKSAPARPTDDPELVRLAGSRTPPRRMWEYKEVSGLLFNESSFDSNDSKDEFSVLHKTARHAFVLGKKLWDDLQSPQNKSDSEPERQNQKQNRTGSCPESISLSGSEFVNRSRVLVIPCGLTLGSHITVIGMPHWAHAEYDPKIAILKEGDESVMVTQFMMELQGLKTVEGEDPPRILHFNPRLKGDWSGKPVIEQNTCYRMQWGTALRCEGWKSRAAEETVDGQVKCEKWIRDDDNGSEESKATWWLKRLIGRKNKVALDWPYPFAEGRLFVLTLSAGLEGYHVNVDGRHVTSFPYRTGFVLEDATGLSLKGDLDVHSVFAAALPTSHPSFAPQKHLERLSKWKAPPLPEGNVELFIGVLSAGNHFAERMAVRKSWVQHKLIKSSKVVARFFVALNGRKDINVELKKEAEYFGDIVIVPYMDNYDLVVLKTVAICEYGIRTVAAKYIMKCDDDTFVRVDPVIKEAKKLGGRSLYIGNMNYYHKPLRNGKWAVTYE
;
A
#
# COMPACT_ATOMS: atom_id res chain seq x y z
N MET A 1 -47.99 52.21 37.14
CA MET A 1 -49.00 51.13 37.05
C MET A 1 -49.33 50.91 35.58
N LYS A 2 -49.38 49.63 35.15
CA LYS A 2 -49.75 49.08 33.82
C LYS A 2 -48.60 48.75 32.84
N LEU A 3 -48.30 47.44 32.82
CA LEU A 3 -47.67 46.70 31.72
C LEU A 3 -48.53 46.77 30.45
N ALA A 4 -47.89 46.88 29.29
CA ALA A 4 -48.47 46.59 27.99
C ALA A 4 -48.41 45.07 27.71
N LYS A 5 -49.56 44.46 27.46
CA LYS A 5 -49.69 43.10 26.92
C LYS A 5 -49.68 43.16 25.39
N PHE A 6 -48.80 42.40 24.76
CA PHE A 6 -48.86 42.02 23.36
C PHE A 6 -49.31 40.55 23.31
N ASP A 7 -50.55 40.29 22.88
CA ASP A 7 -51.03 38.95 22.47
C ASP A 7 -51.06 38.95 20.92
N SER A 8 -50.20 38.16 20.27
CA SER A 8 -50.41 36.77 19.84
C SER A 8 -51.45 36.61 18.71
N LEU A 9 -50.98 36.79 17.47
CA LEU A 9 -51.62 36.26 16.26
C LEU A 9 -50.59 35.44 15.47
N VAL A 10 -50.26 34.25 15.97
CA VAL A 10 -49.55 33.24 15.18
C VAL A 10 -50.56 32.56 14.25
N SER A 11 -50.35 32.76 12.95
CA SER A 11 -51.17 32.28 11.84
C SER A 11 -51.56 30.80 11.93
N LEU A 12 -52.87 30.53 11.80
CA LEU A 12 -53.49 29.19 11.67
C LEU A 12 -52.89 28.33 10.52
N SER A 13 -52.14 28.91 9.58
CA SER A 13 -51.54 28.17 8.46
C SER A 13 -50.36 27.29 8.88
N ARG A 14 -49.58 27.69 9.90
CA ARG A 14 -48.40 26.94 10.35
C ARG A 14 -48.77 25.67 11.12
N LEU A 15 -49.87 25.69 11.87
CA LEU A 15 -50.34 24.51 12.61
C LEU A 15 -50.79 23.38 11.68
N ARG A 16 -51.46 23.72 10.56
CA ARG A 16 -51.90 22.73 9.57
C ARG A 16 -50.73 22.09 8.82
N LEU A 17 -49.67 22.85 8.56
CA LEU A 17 -48.45 22.32 7.93
C LEU A 17 -47.71 21.33 8.86
N VAL A 18 -47.64 21.65 10.15
CA VAL A 18 -47.03 20.75 11.16
C VAL A 18 -47.85 19.47 11.30
N GLN A 19 -49.18 19.55 11.32
CA GLN A 19 -50.06 18.37 11.35
C GLN A 19 -49.90 17.49 10.09
N PHE A 20 -49.75 18.11 8.91
CA PHE A 20 -49.48 17.38 7.67
C PHE A 20 -48.14 16.64 7.71
N LEU A 21 -47.06 17.31 8.14
CA LEU A 21 -45.73 16.71 8.25
C LEU A 21 -45.69 15.56 9.27
N MET A 22 -46.41 15.70 10.39
CA MET A 22 -46.56 14.62 11.37
C MET A 22 -47.33 13.43 10.79
N GLY A 23 -48.33 13.66 9.94
CA GLY A 23 -49.05 12.61 9.22
C GLY A 23 -48.14 11.84 8.25
N VAL A 24 -47.29 12.54 7.51
CA VAL A 24 -46.31 11.92 6.59
C VAL A 24 -45.28 11.09 7.36
N LEU A 25 -44.76 11.59 8.48
CA LEU A 25 -43.82 10.87 9.33
C LEU A 25 -44.45 9.59 9.92
N PHE A 26 -45.71 9.67 10.35
CA PHE A 26 -46.45 8.52 10.85
C PHE A 26 -46.67 7.46 9.76
N LEU A 27 -46.99 7.88 8.54
CA LEU A 27 -47.16 6.98 7.40
C LEU A 27 -45.83 6.29 7.03
N TYR A 28 -44.72 7.02 7.06
CA TYR A 28 -43.38 6.47 6.84
C TYR A 28 -42.99 5.43 7.90
N LEU A 29 -43.27 5.69 9.18
CA LEU A 29 -43.02 4.73 10.26
C LEU A 29 -43.91 3.48 10.16
N LEU A 30 -45.15 3.63 9.69
CA LEU A 30 -46.04 2.51 9.39
C LEU A 30 -45.46 1.62 8.28
N PHE A 31 -44.98 2.19 7.18
CA PHE A 31 -44.34 1.43 6.10
C PHE A 31 -43.08 0.68 6.56
N ILE A 32 -42.23 1.32 7.37
CA ILE A 32 -41.07 0.66 8.00
C ILE A 32 -41.50 -0.51 8.92
N SER A 33 -42.61 -0.35 9.64
CA SER A 33 -43.10 -1.41 10.55
C SER A 33 -43.71 -2.62 9.83
N PHE A 34 -44.17 -2.47 8.59
CA PHE A 34 -44.66 -3.57 7.76
C PHE A 34 -43.58 -4.26 6.91
N GLU A 35 -42.40 -3.65 6.73
CA GLU A 35 -41.25 -4.29 6.05
C GLU A 35 -40.36 -5.15 6.98
N ILE A 36 -40.63 -5.19 8.28
CA ILE A 36 -39.90 -6.06 9.22
C ILE A 36 -40.83 -7.12 9.82
N PRO A 37 -41.13 -8.18 9.07
CA PRO A 37 -41.24 -9.48 9.71
C PRO A 37 -40.63 -10.58 8.83
N LEU A 38 -39.30 -10.63 8.67
CA LEU A 38 -38.64 -11.81 8.06
C LEU A 38 -37.17 -12.06 8.45
N VAL A 39 -36.61 -11.36 9.45
CA VAL A 39 -35.17 -11.56 9.81
C VAL A 39 -34.94 -12.11 11.23
N PHE A 40 -35.94 -12.20 12.10
CA PHE A 40 -35.73 -12.73 13.46
C PHE A 40 -36.81 -13.71 13.90
N LYS A 41 -36.68 -14.98 13.47
CA LYS A 41 -37.40 -16.09 14.11
C LYS A 41 -36.67 -17.43 14.00
N THR A 42 -35.66 -17.62 14.86
CA THR A 42 -35.25 -18.88 15.52
C THR A 42 -33.95 -18.58 16.31
N THR A 43 -33.73 -18.89 17.59
CA THR A 43 -34.52 -19.41 18.71
C THR A 43 -33.62 -19.23 19.94
N SER A 44 -34.17 -18.82 21.08
CA SER A 44 -33.50 -18.86 22.38
C SER A 44 -33.65 -20.23 23.04
N ALA A 45 -32.57 -20.82 23.54
CA ALA A 45 -32.58 -21.76 24.66
C ALA A 45 -31.20 -21.73 25.34
N GLY A 46 -31.17 -21.60 26.67
CA GLY A 46 -30.00 -21.18 27.43
C GLY A 46 -29.26 -22.27 28.22
N PHE A 47 -28.29 -21.73 28.98
CA PHE A 47 -27.50 -22.27 30.10
C PHE A 47 -26.25 -23.13 29.82
N TYR A 48 -25.21 -22.72 30.56
CA TYR A 48 -23.80 -23.12 30.55
C TYR A 48 -23.53 -24.52 31.12
N THR A 49 -22.56 -25.24 30.54
CA THR A 49 -21.43 -25.88 31.24
C THR A 49 -20.30 -26.23 30.27
N ASP A 50 -19.08 -26.23 30.80
CA ASP A 50 -17.80 -26.66 30.21
C ASP A 50 -17.86 -27.90 29.31
N ALA A 51 -17.16 -27.82 28.17
CA ALA A 51 -16.21 -28.82 27.67
C ALA A 51 -15.75 -28.47 26.24
N LEU A 52 -14.45 -28.51 25.99
CA LEU A 52 -13.86 -28.56 24.63
C LEU A 52 -14.56 -29.63 23.76
N PRO A 53 -14.70 -29.41 22.44
CA PRO A 53 -14.17 -30.43 21.53
C PRO A 53 -13.63 -29.96 20.16
N ARG A 54 -12.86 -30.89 19.60
CA ARG A 54 -12.31 -31.08 18.24
C ARG A 54 -13.27 -30.78 17.07
N PRO A 55 -12.71 -30.63 15.85
CA PRO A 55 -13.42 -30.16 14.66
C PRO A 55 -14.30 -31.25 14.04
N LEU A 56 -15.53 -30.89 13.66
CA LEU A 56 -16.45 -31.71 12.90
C LEU A 56 -16.50 -31.29 11.43
N PHE A 57 -16.43 -32.32 10.59
CA PHE A 57 -16.54 -32.37 9.14
C PHE A 57 -18.01 -32.32 8.66
N LEU A 58 -18.18 -32.03 7.36
CA LEU A 58 -19.34 -32.29 6.46
C LEU A 58 -20.56 -31.34 6.61
N GLU A 59 -21.29 -30.91 5.57
CA GLU A 59 -21.53 -31.48 4.23
C GLU A 59 -22.26 -30.46 3.34
N SER A 60 -21.94 -30.41 2.04
CA SER A 60 -22.94 -30.37 0.97
C SER A 60 -22.24 -30.78 -0.33
N GLU A 61 -22.21 -32.08 -0.56
CA GLU A 61 -22.07 -32.66 -1.88
C GLU A 61 -23.37 -32.38 -2.67
N GLU A 62 -23.25 -31.86 -3.89
CA GLU A 62 -24.24 -32.14 -4.94
C GLU A 62 -23.53 -32.95 -6.02
N ASP A 63 -24.07 -34.14 -6.18
CA ASP A 63 -23.73 -35.25 -7.05
C ASP A 63 -23.74 -34.85 -8.55
N PHE A 64 -22.63 -35.08 -9.25
CA PHE A 64 -22.66 -35.38 -10.69
C PHE A 64 -21.68 -36.52 -10.95
N THR A 65 -22.17 -37.73 -10.70
CA THR A 65 -21.56 -38.99 -11.09
C THR A 65 -21.78 -39.23 -12.59
N ASP A 66 -20.81 -38.86 -13.43
CA ASP A 66 -20.71 -39.44 -14.77
C ASP A 66 -19.83 -40.69 -14.72
N LYS A 67 -20.48 -41.83 -14.97
CA LYS A 67 -19.91 -43.17 -14.98
C LYS A 67 -18.84 -43.31 -16.06
N SER A 68 -17.59 -43.61 -15.70
CA SER A 68 -16.60 -44.21 -16.60
C SER A 68 -16.41 -45.70 -16.27
N ALA A 69 -16.64 -46.57 -17.27
CA ALA A 69 -16.44 -48.02 -17.18
C ALA A 69 -14.94 -48.42 -17.19
N PRO A 70 -14.54 -49.59 -16.65
CA PRO A 70 -13.12 -49.95 -16.45
C PRO A 70 -12.49 -50.88 -17.52
N ALA A 71 -11.19 -50.65 -17.77
CA ALA A 71 -10.06 -51.48 -18.26
C ALA A 71 -10.12 -52.08 -19.71
N ARG A 72 -9.03 -52.20 -20.53
CA ARG A 72 -7.66 -52.74 -20.31
C ARG A 72 -6.74 -52.43 -21.58
N PRO A 73 -5.50 -52.97 -21.79
CA PRO A 73 -4.35 -52.25 -22.35
C PRO A 73 -3.88 -52.65 -23.78
N THR A 74 -2.89 -51.89 -24.28
CA THR A 74 -1.91 -52.11 -25.38
C THR A 74 -2.42 -52.43 -26.79
N ASP A 75 -2.07 -51.58 -27.76
CA ASP A 75 -1.27 -51.98 -28.93
C ASP A 75 -0.79 -50.76 -29.75
N ASP A 76 0.51 -50.77 -30.05
CA ASP A 76 1.22 -49.91 -31.00
C ASP A 76 0.72 -50.20 -32.43
N PRO A 77 0.74 -49.21 -33.34
CA PRO A 77 1.49 -49.48 -34.56
C PRO A 77 2.33 -48.29 -35.04
N GLU A 78 3.55 -48.65 -35.44
CA GLU A 78 4.44 -47.88 -36.30
C GLU A 78 3.71 -47.17 -37.46
N LEU A 79 4.05 -45.90 -37.70
CA LEU A 79 3.86 -45.29 -39.02
C LEU A 79 4.96 -44.26 -39.35
N VAL A 80 5.91 -44.76 -40.13
CA VAL A 80 6.53 -44.16 -41.32
C VAL A 80 7.00 -42.71 -41.21
N ARG A 81 8.32 -42.55 -41.10
CA ARG A 81 9.06 -41.31 -41.36
C ARG A 81 8.96 -40.94 -42.84
N LEU A 82 8.28 -39.84 -43.17
CA LEU A 82 8.55 -39.07 -44.39
C LEU A 82 9.50 -37.91 -44.07
N ALA A 83 10.61 -37.86 -44.80
CA ALA A 83 11.63 -36.83 -44.71
C ALA A 83 11.17 -35.53 -45.42
N GLY A 84 11.34 -34.39 -44.75
CA GLY A 84 11.17 -33.08 -45.38
C GLY A 84 11.40 -31.90 -44.42
N SER A 85 12.48 -31.13 -44.66
CA SER A 85 12.82 -29.83 -44.07
C SER A 85 13.21 -29.80 -42.57
N ARG A 86 14.52 -29.96 -42.31
CA ARG A 86 15.14 -29.64 -41.01
C ARG A 86 15.48 -28.15 -40.93
N THR A 87 14.55 -27.33 -40.46
CA THR A 87 14.93 -26.23 -39.57
C THR A 87 15.27 -26.83 -38.20
N PRO A 88 16.34 -26.40 -37.51
CA PRO A 88 16.64 -26.94 -36.18
C PRO A 88 15.42 -26.69 -35.29
N PRO A 89 14.91 -27.69 -34.54
CA PRO A 89 13.80 -27.48 -33.64
C PRO A 89 14.27 -26.45 -32.60
N ARG A 90 13.73 -25.24 -32.67
CA ARG A 90 13.79 -24.31 -31.55
C ARG A 90 13.17 -25.06 -30.38
N ARG A 91 13.89 -25.22 -29.27
CA ARG A 91 13.36 -25.69 -27.98
C ARG A 91 12.30 -24.69 -27.49
N MET A 92 11.13 -24.72 -28.10
CA MET A 92 9.92 -24.14 -27.55
C MET A 92 9.51 -25.03 -26.37
N TRP A 93 8.75 -24.49 -25.40
CA TRP A 93 8.24 -25.22 -24.22
C TRP A 93 9.18 -25.44 -23.02
N GLU A 94 10.44 -25.02 -23.05
CA GLU A 94 11.26 -24.95 -21.82
C GLU A 94 10.97 -23.66 -21.05
N TYR A 95 10.77 -23.76 -19.73
CA TYR A 95 10.66 -22.59 -18.85
C TYR A 95 11.96 -21.79 -18.91
N LYS A 96 11.85 -20.51 -19.26
CA LYS A 96 12.98 -19.58 -19.25
C LYS A 96 12.81 -18.63 -18.07
N GLU A 97 13.65 -18.83 -17.06
CA GLU A 97 13.70 -17.96 -15.88
C GLU A 97 14.12 -16.53 -16.25
N VAL A 98 14.91 -16.37 -17.31
CA VAL A 98 15.35 -15.05 -17.80
C VAL A 98 14.65 -14.72 -19.11
N SER A 99 14.15 -13.49 -19.20
CA SER A 99 13.55 -12.95 -20.41
C SER A 99 14.54 -12.96 -21.59
N GLY A 100 14.04 -13.30 -22.78
CA GLY A 100 14.79 -13.23 -24.04
C GLY A 100 14.93 -11.81 -24.61
N LEU A 101 14.40 -10.79 -23.92
CA LEU A 101 14.46 -9.40 -24.36
C LEU A 101 15.92 -8.94 -24.46
N LEU A 102 16.41 -8.81 -25.69
CA LEU A 102 17.75 -8.33 -25.99
C LEU A 102 17.71 -6.81 -26.19
N PHE A 103 18.51 -6.09 -25.41
CA PHE A 103 18.80 -4.70 -25.70
C PHE A 103 19.92 -4.64 -26.74
N ASN A 104 19.60 -4.23 -27.96
CA ASN A 104 20.62 -3.99 -28.97
C ASN A 104 21.16 -2.56 -28.82
N GLU A 105 22.36 -2.42 -28.28
CA GLU A 105 23.01 -1.12 -28.10
C GLU A 105 23.14 -0.36 -29.44
N SER A 106 23.40 -1.09 -30.54
CA SER A 106 23.61 -0.51 -31.86
C SER A 106 22.33 0.00 -32.54
N SER A 107 21.14 -0.43 -32.09
CA SER A 107 19.87 0.02 -32.66
C SER A 107 19.56 1.49 -32.34
N PHE A 108 20.29 2.09 -31.40
CA PHE A 108 20.01 3.42 -30.87
C PHE A 108 21.25 4.35 -30.87
N ASP A 109 22.35 3.92 -31.50
CA ASP A 109 23.56 4.72 -31.74
C ASP A 109 23.51 5.53 -33.04
N SER A 110 22.32 5.73 -33.63
CA SER A 110 22.17 6.63 -34.77
C SER A 110 22.52 8.05 -34.36
N ASN A 111 23.53 8.61 -35.02
CA ASN A 111 24.14 9.95 -34.85
C ASN A 111 23.18 11.15 -35.03
N ASP A 112 21.87 11.02 -34.83
CA ASP A 112 20.93 12.15 -34.87
C ASP A 112 20.79 12.76 -33.48
N SER A 113 21.66 13.74 -33.26
CA SER A 113 21.94 14.41 -31.99
C SER A 113 20.89 15.45 -31.56
N LYS A 114 19.61 15.31 -31.91
CA LYS A 114 18.59 16.33 -31.60
C LYS A 114 17.18 15.91 -31.17
N ASP A 115 16.89 14.62 -30.97
CA ASP A 115 15.53 14.21 -30.55
C ASP A 115 15.43 13.72 -29.10
N GLU A 116 14.36 14.14 -28.44
CA GLU A 116 13.95 13.83 -27.07
C GLU A 116 13.68 12.33 -26.82
N PHE A 117 13.54 11.54 -27.89
CA PHE A 117 13.72 10.09 -27.86
C PHE A 117 15.00 9.71 -27.09
N SER A 118 16.04 10.55 -27.07
CA SER A 118 17.27 10.28 -26.32
C SER A 118 17.08 10.04 -24.82
N VAL A 119 16.05 10.58 -24.14
CA VAL A 119 15.92 10.45 -22.67
C VAL A 119 15.51 9.03 -22.28
N LEU A 120 14.40 8.51 -22.82
CA LEU A 120 13.97 7.14 -22.55
C LEU A 120 15.02 6.11 -23.02
N HIS A 121 15.70 6.38 -24.14
CA HIS A 121 16.79 5.52 -24.62
C HIS A 121 18.00 5.54 -23.69
N LYS A 122 18.38 6.71 -23.16
CA LYS A 122 19.45 6.83 -22.15
C LYS A 122 19.06 6.11 -20.86
N THR A 123 17.83 6.29 -20.38
CA THR A 123 17.29 5.59 -19.21
C THR A 123 17.30 4.09 -19.42
N ALA A 124 16.82 3.61 -20.56
CA ALA A 124 16.85 2.19 -20.93
C ALA A 124 18.28 1.66 -20.96
N ARG A 125 19.19 2.33 -21.69
CA ARG A 125 20.62 1.95 -21.77
C ARG A 125 21.23 1.85 -20.37
N HIS A 126 21.05 2.87 -19.55
CA HIS A 126 21.56 2.90 -18.18
C HIS A 126 21.02 1.72 -17.35
N ALA A 127 19.71 1.47 -17.41
CA ALA A 127 19.08 0.39 -16.70
C ALA A 127 19.55 -1.00 -17.18
N PHE A 128 19.74 -1.21 -18.47
CA PHE A 128 20.29 -2.47 -18.99
C PHE A 128 21.74 -2.69 -18.57
N VAL A 129 22.58 -1.66 -18.61
CA VAL A 129 23.99 -1.77 -18.17
C VAL A 129 24.06 -2.11 -16.68
N LEU A 130 23.33 -1.36 -15.84
CA LEU A 130 23.30 -1.61 -14.39
C LEU A 130 22.68 -2.96 -14.06
N GLY A 131 21.56 -3.30 -14.70
CA GLY A 131 20.87 -4.56 -14.47
C GLY A 131 21.71 -5.76 -14.89
N LYS A 132 22.39 -5.70 -16.04
CA LYS A 132 23.31 -6.76 -16.46
C LYS A 132 24.43 -6.97 -15.44
N LYS A 133 25.04 -5.89 -14.94
CA LYS A 133 26.04 -5.97 -13.88
C LYS A 133 25.49 -6.63 -12.61
N LEU A 134 24.29 -6.22 -12.16
CA LEU A 134 23.64 -6.82 -11.00
C LEU A 134 23.33 -8.31 -11.23
N TRP A 135 22.90 -8.67 -12.44
CA TRP A 135 22.63 -10.06 -12.81
C TRP A 135 23.89 -10.92 -12.78
N ASP A 136 24.98 -10.43 -13.39
CA ASP A 136 26.26 -11.13 -13.44
C ASP A 136 26.83 -11.33 -12.02
N ASP A 137 26.74 -10.31 -11.16
CA ASP A 137 27.10 -10.38 -9.74
C ASP A 137 26.30 -11.48 -8.99
N LEU A 138 25.00 -11.66 -9.31
CA LEU A 138 24.13 -12.68 -8.71
C LEU A 138 24.42 -14.10 -9.20
N GLN A 139 25.05 -14.24 -10.37
CA GLN A 139 25.45 -15.53 -10.93
C GLN A 139 26.85 -15.96 -10.48
N SER A 140 27.67 -15.03 -9.97
CA SER A 140 29.01 -15.31 -9.48
C SER A 140 29.03 -16.36 -8.36
N PRO A 141 29.91 -17.39 -8.42
CA PRO A 141 29.99 -18.47 -7.43
C PRO A 141 30.26 -18.03 -5.99
N GLN A 142 30.78 -16.81 -5.78
CA GLN A 142 31.09 -16.27 -4.45
C GLN A 142 29.86 -16.11 -3.53
N ASN A 143 28.64 -16.13 -4.08
CA ASN A 143 27.39 -16.06 -3.30
C ASN A 143 26.72 -17.42 -3.06
N LYS A 144 27.37 -18.54 -3.43
CA LYS A 144 26.80 -19.91 -3.25
C LYS A 144 27.22 -20.61 -1.95
N SER A 145 28.09 -20.01 -1.16
CA SER A 145 28.55 -20.58 0.11
C SER A 145 28.40 -19.56 1.24
N ASP A 146 27.19 -19.40 1.77
CA ASP A 146 26.99 -18.81 3.11
C ASP A 146 25.85 -19.57 3.79
N SER A 147 26.19 -20.80 4.19
CA SER A 147 25.47 -21.57 5.19
C SER A 147 26.46 -22.02 6.26
N GLU A 148 27.02 -21.07 7.02
CA GLU A 148 27.37 -21.16 8.45
C GLU A 148 28.00 -19.83 8.95
N PRO A 149 27.90 -19.50 10.25
CA PRO A 149 28.20 -18.17 10.76
C PRO A 149 29.67 -18.05 11.19
N GLU A 150 30.54 -17.55 10.33
CA GLU A 150 31.91 -17.21 10.75
C GLU A 150 32.08 -15.74 11.13
N ARG A 151 32.39 -15.55 12.41
CA ARG A 151 33.01 -14.36 12.97
C ARG A 151 34.32 -14.09 12.22
N GLN A 152 34.51 -12.91 11.64
CA GLN A 152 35.75 -12.15 11.75
C GLN A 152 35.66 -10.72 11.19
N ASN A 153 36.49 -9.88 11.81
CA ASN A 153 36.44 -8.44 11.87
C ASN A 153 37.00 -7.71 10.63
N GLN A 154 36.36 -6.58 10.32
CA GLN A 154 36.94 -5.31 9.86
C GLN A 154 37.75 -5.28 8.54
N LYS A 155 37.06 -4.83 7.49
CA LYS A 155 37.35 -3.62 6.67
C LYS A 155 36.91 -3.84 5.21
N GLN A 156 35.60 -3.81 4.97
CA GLN A 156 35.05 -3.59 3.64
C GLN A 156 33.85 -2.65 3.72
N ASN A 157 34.00 -1.46 3.13
CA ASN A 157 33.00 -0.48 2.70
C ASN A 157 31.72 -0.30 3.55
N ARG A 158 31.68 0.78 4.34
CA ARG A 158 30.60 1.23 5.24
C ARG A 158 29.32 1.70 4.52
N THR A 159 28.70 0.86 3.69
CA THR A 159 27.38 1.15 3.09
C THR A 159 26.28 0.16 3.49
N GLY A 160 26.54 -0.74 4.45
CA GLY A 160 25.60 -1.85 4.77
C GLY A 160 25.46 -2.23 6.25
N SER A 161 25.85 -1.40 7.21
CA SER A 161 25.62 -1.68 8.64
C SER A 161 24.29 -1.07 9.11
N CYS A 162 23.48 -1.85 9.82
CA CYS A 162 22.25 -1.38 10.47
C CYS A 162 22.57 -0.89 11.90
N PRO A 163 22.61 0.43 12.14
CA PRO A 163 22.85 0.93 13.47
C PRO A 163 21.61 0.74 14.35
N GLU A 164 21.80 0.33 15.61
CA GLU A 164 20.72 0.20 16.62
C GLU A 164 20.06 1.54 16.97
N SER A 165 20.81 2.63 16.80
CA SER A 165 20.32 3.99 16.98
C SER A 165 21.06 4.98 16.07
N ILE A 166 20.37 6.05 15.71
CA ILE A 166 20.90 7.14 14.90
C ILE A 166 20.49 8.45 15.56
N SER A 167 21.44 9.37 15.72
CA SER A 167 21.18 10.70 16.26
C SER A 167 21.76 11.74 15.32
N LEU A 168 21.00 12.80 15.03
CA LEU A 168 21.43 13.95 14.27
C LEU A 168 21.10 15.23 15.03
N SER A 169 22.05 16.16 15.05
CA SER A 169 21.77 17.54 15.43
C SER A 169 20.89 18.22 14.38
N GLY A 170 20.18 19.27 14.76
CA GLY A 170 19.35 20.06 13.87
C GLY A 170 20.10 20.57 12.64
N SER A 171 21.30 21.12 12.85
CA SER A 171 22.17 21.59 11.76
C SER A 171 22.58 20.47 10.81
N GLU A 172 22.91 19.28 11.34
CA GLU A 172 23.28 18.14 10.49
C GLU A 172 22.07 17.62 9.70
N PHE A 173 20.90 17.57 10.33
CA PHE A 173 19.67 17.15 9.68
C PHE A 173 19.28 18.10 8.53
N VAL A 174 19.39 19.41 8.73
CA VAL A 174 19.15 20.42 7.67
C VAL A 174 20.17 20.28 6.53
N ASN A 175 21.45 20.06 6.84
CA ASN A 175 22.49 19.83 5.83
C ASN A 175 22.27 18.55 5.01
N ARG A 176 21.54 17.58 5.55
CA ARG A 176 21.11 16.34 4.86
C ARG A 176 19.74 16.48 4.19
N SER A 177 19.41 17.69 3.72
CA SER A 177 18.15 18.00 3.04
C SER A 177 16.90 17.66 3.87
N ARG A 178 16.99 17.76 5.20
CA ARG A 178 15.90 17.43 6.14
C ARG A 178 15.38 15.99 6.02
N VAL A 179 16.30 15.05 5.76
CA VAL A 179 16.01 13.61 5.71
C VAL A 179 16.99 12.84 6.59
N LEU A 180 16.45 12.02 7.50
CA LEU A 180 17.19 11.02 8.27
C LEU A 180 17.04 9.66 7.57
N VAL A 181 18.15 9.05 7.17
CA VAL A 181 18.18 7.72 6.55
C VAL A 181 18.20 6.65 7.63
N ILE A 182 17.26 5.70 7.57
CA ILE A 182 17.12 4.55 8.46
C ILE A 182 17.36 3.30 7.61
N PRO A 183 18.61 2.85 7.43
CA PRO A 183 18.98 1.97 6.32
C PRO A 183 18.28 0.60 6.30
N CYS A 184 17.78 0.17 7.46
CA CYS A 184 17.18 -1.14 7.71
C CYS A 184 15.72 -1.06 8.16
N GLY A 185 15.11 0.12 8.03
CA GLY A 185 13.73 0.36 8.39
C GLY A 185 13.49 0.37 9.91
N LEU A 186 12.24 0.20 10.29
CA LEU A 186 11.79 0.06 11.67
C LEU A 186 11.49 -1.41 11.99
N THR A 187 11.43 -1.72 13.27
CA THR A 187 10.89 -2.97 13.82
C THR A 187 9.93 -2.67 14.95
N LEU A 188 9.27 -3.69 15.49
CA LEU A 188 8.35 -3.53 16.62
C LEU A 188 9.10 -2.92 17.82
N GLY A 189 8.57 -1.82 18.38
CA GLY A 189 9.19 -1.09 19.48
C GLY A 189 10.23 -0.06 19.05
N SER A 190 10.58 0.03 17.75
CA SER A 190 11.38 1.15 17.25
C SER A 190 10.68 2.48 17.53
N HIS A 191 11.45 3.50 17.85
CA HIS A 191 10.92 4.83 18.09
C HIS A 191 11.81 5.92 17.52
N ILE A 192 11.17 7.02 17.13
CA ILE A 192 11.81 8.21 16.58
C ILE A 192 11.35 9.41 17.39
N THR A 193 12.30 10.13 17.98
CA THR A 193 12.07 11.35 18.72
C THR A 193 12.59 12.55 17.94
N VAL A 194 11.73 13.57 17.80
CA VAL A 194 12.02 14.85 17.17
C VAL A 194 11.83 15.94 18.22
N ILE A 195 12.87 16.75 18.42
CA ILE A 195 12.78 17.99 19.18
C ILE A 195 12.68 19.12 18.18
N GLY A 196 11.56 19.84 18.20
CA GLY A 196 11.28 20.87 17.22
C GLY A 196 10.56 22.08 17.81
N MET A 197 10.55 23.16 17.05
CA MET A 197 9.86 24.41 17.38
C MET A 197 9.11 24.91 16.14
N PRO A 198 7.76 24.93 16.16
CA PRO A 198 6.98 25.46 15.05
C PRO A 198 7.26 26.96 14.88
N HIS A 199 7.31 27.42 13.64
CA HIS A 199 7.45 28.85 13.37
C HIS A 199 6.19 29.61 13.77
N TRP A 200 6.31 30.94 13.80
CA TRP A 200 5.15 31.81 13.90
C TRP A 200 4.38 31.79 12.59
N ALA A 201 3.06 31.96 12.68
CA ALA A 201 2.24 31.98 11.49
C ALA A 201 2.68 33.09 10.52
N HIS A 202 2.66 32.77 9.23
CA HIS A 202 2.96 33.71 8.15
C HIS A 202 1.77 33.81 7.19
N ALA A 203 1.67 34.92 6.45
CA ALA A 203 0.59 35.12 5.50
C ALA A 203 0.85 34.34 4.21
N GLU A 204 -0.12 33.52 3.78
CA GLU A 204 -0.12 32.81 2.50
C GLU A 204 -1.24 33.36 1.61
N TYR A 205 -0.88 33.82 0.41
CA TYR A 205 -1.79 34.45 -0.56
C TYR A 205 -2.45 33.44 -1.52
N ASP A 206 -1.87 32.24 -1.65
CA ASP A 206 -2.42 31.12 -2.42
C ASP A 206 -2.44 29.85 -1.54
N PRO A 207 -3.31 29.80 -0.51
CA PRO A 207 -3.27 28.76 0.50
C PRO A 207 -3.69 27.40 -0.06
N LYS A 208 -2.87 26.37 0.16
CA LYS A 208 -3.17 24.99 -0.26
C LYS A 208 -4.10 24.23 0.69
N ILE A 209 -4.25 24.72 1.91
CA ILE A 209 -4.95 24.03 3.01
C ILE A 209 -6.25 24.71 3.46
N ALA A 210 -6.55 25.88 2.90
CA ALA A 210 -7.77 26.63 3.15
C ALA A 210 -8.23 27.35 1.88
N ILE A 211 -9.52 27.66 1.83
CA ILE A 211 -10.12 28.50 0.79
C ILE A 211 -10.20 29.93 1.36
N LEU A 212 -9.67 30.91 0.62
CA LEU A 212 -9.82 32.32 0.96
C LEU A 212 -11.30 32.70 0.98
N LYS A 213 -11.75 33.35 2.05
CA LYS A 213 -13.11 33.89 2.11
C LYS A 213 -13.19 35.13 1.25
N GLU A 214 -14.40 35.45 0.79
CA GLU A 214 -14.66 36.62 -0.04
C GLU A 214 -14.27 37.90 0.73
N GLY A 215 -13.21 38.58 0.28
CA GLY A 215 -12.64 39.76 0.92
C GLY A 215 -11.32 39.55 1.69
N ASP A 216 -10.88 38.32 1.90
CA ASP A 216 -9.58 38.02 2.51
C ASP A 216 -8.48 37.96 1.44
N GLU A 217 -7.39 38.73 1.62
CA GLU A 217 -6.23 38.71 0.71
C GLU A 217 -5.23 37.59 1.01
N SER A 218 -5.19 37.09 2.24
CA SER A 218 -4.28 36.02 2.67
C SER A 218 -4.80 35.29 3.91
N VAL A 219 -4.26 34.10 4.17
CA VAL A 219 -4.52 33.32 5.40
C VAL A 219 -3.24 33.17 6.19
N MET A 220 -3.32 33.33 7.51
CA MET A 220 -2.20 33.05 8.41
C MET A 220 -2.03 31.54 8.58
N VAL A 221 -0.90 31.01 8.13
CA VAL A 221 -0.60 29.57 8.10
C VAL A 221 0.61 29.27 8.97
N THR A 222 0.51 28.17 9.72
CA THR A 222 1.66 27.49 10.33
C THR A 222 1.39 25.99 10.31
N GLN A 223 2.18 25.27 9.54
CA GLN A 223 2.01 23.84 9.30
C GLN A 223 3.36 23.16 9.14
N PHE A 224 3.49 21.95 9.71
CA PHE A 224 4.63 21.10 9.42
C PHE A 224 4.20 19.67 9.17
N MET A 225 5.08 18.90 8.54
CA MET A 225 4.84 17.50 8.23
C MET A 225 6.01 16.65 8.68
N MET A 226 5.69 15.50 9.26
CA MET A 226 6.62 14.40 9.51
C MET A 226 6.21 13.21 8.67
N GLU A 227 7.11 12.74 7.81
CA GLU A 227 6.84 11.66 6.88
C GLU A 227 7.81 10.49 7.11
N LEU A 228 7.26 9.29 7.38
CA LEU A 228 8.00 8.05 7.19
C LEU A 228 7.94 7.67 5.71
N GLN A 229 9.11 7.49 5.10
CA GLN A 229 9.27 7.28 3.66
C GLN A 229 10.02 5.98 3.34
N GLY A 230 9.67 5.37 2.21
CA GLY A 230 10.46 4.30 1.59
C GLY A 230 11.49 4.85 0.61
N LEU A 231 12.69 5.23 1.09
CA LEU A 231 13.73 5.88 0.28
C LEU A 231 14.37 4.99 -0.81
N LYS A 232 14.12 3.68 -0.77
CA LYS A 232 14.68 2.70 -1.72
C LYS A 232 13.62 2.14 -2.68
N THR A 233 12.80 3.01 -3.26
CA THR A 233 11.85 2.61 -4.32
C THR A 233 12.47 2.68 -5.71
N VAL A 234 11.80 1.98 -6.63
CA VAL A 234 12.05 1.94 -8.08
C VAL A 234 12.43 3.34 -8.59
N GLU A 235 13.52 3.46 -9.36
CA GLU A 235 13.92 4.75 -9.94
C GLU A 235 12.76 5.31 -10.78
N GLY A 236 12.43 6.59 -10.60
CA GLY A 236 11.34 7.29 -11.31
C GLY A 236 10.01 7.39 -10.56
N GLU A 237 9.85 6.77 -9.39
CA GLU A 237 8.71 7.03 -8.50
C GLU A 237 9.13 7.85 -7.25
N ASP A 238 8.31 8.82 -6.85
CA ASP A 238 8.47 9.46 -5.54
C ASP A 238 8.44 8.40 -4.42
N PRO A 239 9.26 8.54 -3.35
CA PRO A 239 9.21 7.66 -2.20
C PRO A 239 7.78 7.55 -1.64
N PRO A 240 7.25 6.33 -1.40
CA PRO A 240 5.97 6.16 -0.77
C PRO A 240 5.98 6.76 0.64
N ARG A 241 4.84 7.33 1.05
CA ARG A 241 4.68 7.94 2.38
C ARG A 241 3.93 6.91 3.23
N ILE A 242 4.68 6.13 4.00
CA ILE A 242 4.17 5.05 4.86
C ILE A 242 3.28 5.66 5.95
N LEU A 243 3.75 6.75 6.55
CA LEU A 243 2.99 7.61 7.44
C LEU A 243 3.27 9.06 7.04
N HIS A 244 2.22 9.81 6.75
CA HIS A 244 2.23 11.26 6.62
C HIS A 244 1.51 11.84 7.82
N PHE A 245 2.25 12.41 8.77
CA PHE A 245 1.73 13.07 9.96
C PHE A 245 1.81 14.58 9.75
N ASN A 246 0.66 15.25 9.79
CA ASN A 246 0.51 16.63 9.35
C ASN A 246 -0.27 17.48 10.37
N PRO A 247 0.41 18.01 11.39
CA PRO A 247 -0.15 19.03 12.28
C PRO A 247 -0.34 20.37 11.57
N ARG A 248 -1.54 20.91 11.67
CA ARG A 248 -1.90 22.25 11.21
C ARG A 248 -2.25 23.08 12.44
N LEU A 249 -1.41 24.05 12.77
CA LEU A 249 -1.60 24.92 13.93
C LEU A 249 -2.57 26.06 13.59
N LYS A 250 -2.44 26.63 12.37
CA LYS A 250 -3.33 27.66 11.81
C LYS A 250 -3.48 27.49 10.31
N GLY A 251 -4.54 28.09 9.77
CA GLY A 251 -4.80 28.15 8.34
C GLY A 251 -5.49 26.93 7.74
N ASP A 252 -5.94 25.98 8.57
CA ASP A 252 -6.80 24.90 8.10
C ASP A 252 -8.20 25.43 7.75
N TRP A 253 -8.84 24.88 6.73
CA TRP A 253 -10.19 25.27 6.28
C TRP A 253 -11.26 25.23 7.38
N SER A 254 -11.10 24.43 8.42
CA SER A 254 -12.01 24.38 9.58
C SER A 254 -11.86 25.58 10.51
N GLY A 255 -10.82 26.40 10.33
CA GLY A 255 -10.44 27.50 11.20
C GLY A 255 -9.84 27.05 12.54
N LYS A 256 -9.56 25.75 12.70
CA LYS A 256 -9.12 25.14 13.97
C LYS A 256 -7.82 24.37 13.79
N PRO A 257 -7.04 24.22 14.87
CA PRO A 257 -5.86 23.38 14.83
C PRO A 257 -6.27 21.91 14.74
N VAL A 258 -5.65 21.18 13.83
CA VAL A 258 -5.97 19.77 13.53
C VAL A 258 -4.70 18.97 13.33
N ILE A 259 -4.82 17.65 13.47
CA ILE A 259 -3.77 16.71 13.06
C ILE A 259 -4.37 15.80 12.01
N GLU A 260 -3.78 15.78 10.83
CA GLU A 260 -4.18 14.88 9.75
C GLU A 260 -3.11 13.81 9.53
N GLN A 261 -3.54 12.56 9.39
CA GLN A 261 -2.67 11.43 9.16
C GLN A 261 -3.14 10.63 7.96
N ASN A 262 -2.19 10.23 7.12
CA ASN A 262 -2.51 9.42 5.95
C ASN A 262 -1.31 8.57 5.51
N THR A 263 -1.55 7.74 4.50
CA THR A 263 -0.55 6.95 3.80
C THR A 263 -0.71 7.21 2.31
N CYS A 264 0.39 7.34 1.60
CA CYS A 264 0.44 7.49 0.15
C CYS A 264 1.17 6.30 -0.46
N TYR A 265 0.41 5.40 -1.09
CA TYR A 265 0.93 4.21 -1.78
C TYR A 265 0.87 4.43 -3.29
N ARG A 266 1.99 4.24 -4.01
CA ARG A 266 2.09 4.44 -5.47
C ARG A 266 1.51 5.79 -5.96
N MET A 267 1.69 6.85 -5.17
CA MET A 267 1.14 8.21 -5.36
C MET A 267 -0.38 8.34 -5.23
N GLN A 268 -1.04 7.35 -4.63
CA GLN A 268 -2.45 7.40 -4.26
C GLN A 268 -2.57 7.55 -2.74
N TRP A 269 -3.23 8.62 -2.32
CA TRP A 269 -3.58 8.83 -0.92
C TRP A 269 -4.74 7.92 -0.53
N GLY A 270 -4.64 7.25 0.62
CA GLY A 270 -5.79 6.57 1.19
C GLY A 270 -6.74 7.53 1.93
N THR A 271 -7.71 6.99 2.65
CA THR A 271 -8.67 7.78 3.45
C THR A 271 -7.95 8.52 4.58
N ALA A 272 -8.07 9.84 4.70
CA ALA A 272 -7.39 10.57 5.78
C ALA A 272 -7.99 10.24 7.17
N LEU A 273 -7.12 10.07 8.18
CA LEU A 273 -7.50 10.04 9.59
C LEU A 273 -7.25 11.43 10.17
N ARG A 274 -8.32 12.11 10.57
CA ARG A 274 -8.28 13.52 10.97
C ARG A 274 -8.71 13.67 12.43
N CYS A 275 -7.83 14.21 13.25
CA CYS A 275 -8.09 14.54 14.64
C CYS A 275 -8.37 16.05 14.77
N GLU A 276 -9.60 16.38 15.15
CA GLU A 276 -10.09 17.76 15.28
C GLU A 276 -10.19 18.23 16.74
N GLY A 277 -9.66 17.45 17.68
CA GLY A 277 -9.74 17.72 19.11
C GLY A 277 -10.89 17.04 19.83
N TRP A 278 -11.66 16.22 19.13
CA TRP A 278 -12.55 15.26 19.76
C TRP A 278 -11.84 13.94 20.01
N LYS A 279 -12.13 13.31 21.15
CA LYS A 279 -11.70 11.94 21.39
C LYS A 279 -12.42 10.98 20.44
N SER A 280 -11.70 10.00 19.89
CA SER A 280 -12.33 8.89 19.16
C SER A 280 -13.44 8.24 19.98
N ARG A 281 -14.52 7.83 19.30
CA ARG A 281 -15.69 7.24 19.95
C ARG A 281 -15.30 5.92 20.62
N ALA A 282 -15.94 5.59 21.74
CA ALA A 282 -15.67 4.33 22.45
C ALA A 282 -15.98 3.06 21.62
N ALA A 283 -16.81 3.18 20.58
CA ALA A 283 -17.13 2.11 19.64
C ALA A 283 -16.17 2.02 18.45
N GLU A 284 -15.28 3.00 18.27
CA GLU A 284 -14.24 2.93 17.23
C GLU A 284 -13.14 1.97 17.69
N GLU A 285 -12.63 1.20 16.73
CA GLU A 285 -11.48 0.32 16.94
C GLU A 285 -10.25 1.10 17.39
N THR A 286 -9.64 0.65 18.49
CA THR A 286 -8.37 1.17 19.03
C THR A 286 -7.18 0.63 18.26
N VAL A 287 -6.00 1.20 18.48
CA VAL A 287 -4.72 0.70 17.98
C VAL A 287 -3.86 0.41 19.20
N ASP A 288 -3.52 -0.86 19.43
CA ASP A 288 -2.79 -1.32 20.62
C ASP A 288 -3.44 -0.86 21.94
N GLY A 289 -4.78 -0.85 21.97
CA GLY A 289 -5.58 -0.36 23.09
C GLY A 289 -5.58 1.16 23.28
N GLN A 290 -4.95 1.93 22.39
CA GLN A 290 -4.96 3.40 22.37
C GLN A 290 -5.98 3.95 21.38
N VAL A 291 -6.53 5.12 21.70
CA VAL A 291 -7.50 5.78 20.82
C VAL A 291 -6.81 6.35 19.58
N LYS A 292 -7.53 6.40 18.45
CA LYS A 292 -7.03 7.03 17.24
C LYS A 292 -6.79 8.52 17.42
N CYS A 293 -7.69 9.24 18.09
CA CYS A 293 -7.55 10.66 18.41
C CYS A 293 -7.84 10.94 19.88
N GLU A 294 -6.98 11.72 20.54
CA GLU A 294 -7.24 12.26 21.89
C GLU A 294 -7.98 13.59 21.86
N LYS A 295 -8.66 13.92 22.97
CA LYS A 295 -9.30 15.22 23.17
C LYS A 295 -8.26 16.31 23.47
N TRP A 296 -8.47 17.50 22.90
CA TRP A 296 -7.86 18.75 23.35
C TRP A 296 -8.89 19.87 23.47
N ILE A 297 -8.53 20.93 24.19
CA ILE A 297 -9.36 22.12 24.43
C ILE A 297 -9.65 22.79 23.08
N ARG A 298 -10.92 23.14 22.87
CA ARG A 298 -11.41 23.85 21.70
C ARG A 298 -12.17 25.09 22.15
N ASP A 299 -12.10 26.16 21.35
CA ASP A 299 -12.80 27.42 21.65
C ASP A 299 -14.33 27.30 21.57
N ASP A 300 -14.85 26.26 20.89
CA ASP A 300 -16.28 25.96 20.78
C ASP A 300 -16.79 24.91 21.77
N ASP A 301 -15.96 24.47 22.73
CA ASP A 301 -16.42 23.57 23.79
C ASP A 301 -17.34 24.38 24.71
N ASN A 302 -18.65 24.29 24.47
CA ASN A 302 -19.72 24.99 25.18
C ASN A 302 -19.92 24.41 26.61
N GLY A 303 -18.82 24.13 27.31
CA GLY A 303 -18.80 23.76 28.70
C GLY A 303 -19.19 24.98 29.53
N SER A 304 -20.31 24.88 30.23
CA SER A 304 -20.71 25.87 31.23
C SER A 304 -19.52 26.23 32.12
N GLU A 305 -19.40 27.50 32.50
CA GLU A 305 -18.55 27.98 33.59
C GLU A 305 -18.96 27.39 34.98
N GLU A 306 -19.45 26.16 35.05
CA GLU A 306 -19.74 25.47 36.31
C GLU A 306 -18.56 24.58 36.72
N SER A 307 -17.42 25.13 37.14
CA SER A 307 -16.45 24.31 37.89
C SER A 307 -15.32 25.02 38.64
N LYS A 308 -15.49 26.27 39.11
CA LYS A 308 -14.67 26.71 40.27
C LYS A 308 -15.39 26.47 41.59
N ALA A 309 -16.70 26.74 41.64
CA ALA A 309 -17.51 26.52 42.84
C ALA A 309 -17.99 25.06 43.02
N THR A 310 -18.13 24.26 41.96
CA THR A 310 -18.54 22.84 42.06
C THR A 310 -17.34 21.91 42.34
N TRP A 311 -16.12 22.42 42.18
CA TRP A 311 -14.85 21.68 42.28
C TRP A 311 -14.48 21.31 43.71
N TRP A 312 -14.77 22.16 44.70
CA TRP A 312 -14.52 21.86 46.11
C TRP A 312 -15.54 20.86 46.68
N LEU A 313 -16.81 20.97 46.29
CA LEU A 313 -17.90 20.09 46.75
C LEU A 313 -17.70 18.63 46.31
N LYS A 314 -17.16 18.39 45.11
CA LYS A 314 -16.90 17.02 44.62
C LYS A 314 -15.67 16.35 45.24
N ARG A 315 -14.84 17.10 45.96
CA ARG A 315 -13.64 16.58 46.64
C ARG A 315 -13.95 15.95 48.02
N LEU A 316 -15.14 16.22 48.56
CA LEU A 316 -15.62 15.68 49.84
C LEU A 316 -16.34 14.33 49.70
N ILE A 317 -16.65 13.89 48.48
CA ILE A 317 -17.35 12.62 48.24
C ILE A 317 -16.42 11.71 47.46
N GLY A 318 -15.84 10.72 48.15
CA GLY A 318 -14.80 9.80 47.66
C GLY A 318 -15.24 8.85 46.55
N ARG A 319 -15.59 9.38 45.37
CA ARG A 319 -15.82 8.61 44.15
C ARG A 319 -14.56 8.69 43.28
N LYS A 320 -13.98 7.54 42.92
CA LYS A 320 -12.90 7.44 41.91
C LYS A 320 -13.45 7.81 40.53
N ASN A 321 -13.65 9.10 40.27
CA ASN A 321 -13.87 9.60 38.93
C ASN A 321 -12.49 9.92 38.35
N LYS A 322 -12.11 9.23 37.25
CA LYS A 322 -10.98 9.66 36.41
C LYS A 322 -11.29 11.09 35.96
N VAL A 323 -10.58 12.07 36.50
CA VAL A 323 -10.69 13.46 36.07
C VAL A 323 -10.14 13.51 34.65
N ALA A 324 -11.00 13.76 33.66
CA ALA A 324 -10.56 14.10 32.32
C ALA A 324 -9.93 15.49 32.41
N LEU A 325 -8.60 15.55 32.56
CA LEU A 325 -7.86 16.78 32.30
C LEU A 325 -7.96 17.06 30.81
N ASP A 326 -8.64 18.15 30.46
CA ASP A 326 -8.63 18.69 29.10
C ASP A 326 -7.33 19.47 28.91
N TRP A 327 -6.64 19.18 27.81
CA TRP A 327 -5.30 19.72 27.51
C TRP A 327 -5.34 20.56 26.24
N PRO A 328 -4.47 21.56 26.07
CA PRO A 328 -4.41 22.33 24.84
C PRO A 328 -3.95 21.47 23.65
N TYR A 329 -4.09 22.04 22.44
CA TYR A 329 -3.49 21.47 21.23
C TYR A 329 -1.98 21.24 21.46
N PRO A 330 -1.42 20.08 21.05
CA PRO A 330 -0.07 19.65 21.46
C PRO A 330 1.08 20.47 20.86
N PHE A 331 0.83 21.35 19.90
CA PHE A 331 1.86 22.18 19.27
C PHE A 331 1.52 23.67 19.42
N ALA A 332 2.53 24.51 19.62
CA ALA A 332 2.37 25.95 19.74
C ALA A 332 3.50 26.70 19.05
N GLU A 333 3.16 27.81 18.38
CA GLU A 333 4.09 28.70 17.69
C GLU A 333 5.20 29.16 18.64
N GLY A 334 6.46 29.04 18.20
CA GLY A 334 7.64 29.48 18.97
C GLY A 334 7.89 28.71 20.26
N ARG A 335 7.25 27.55 20.48
CA ARG A 335 7.50 26.69 21.66
C ARG A 335 8.11 25.36 21.24
N LEU A 336 9.10 24.93 22.02
CA LEU A 336 9.69 23.61 21.87
C LEU A 336 8.68 22.52 22.22
N PHE A 337 8.71 21.43 21.47
CA PHE A 337 8.02 20.19 21.77
C PHE A 337 8.97 19.01 21.60
N VAL A 338 8.65 17.90 22.29
CA VAL A 338 9.28 16.60 22.10
C VAL A 338 8.25 15.64 21.53
N LEU A 339 8.34 15.35 20.24
CA LEU A 339 7.48 14.38 19.56
C LEU A 339 8.19 13.04 19.52
N THR A 340 7.52 11.98 19.97
CA THR A 340 7.98 10.60 19.85
C THR A 340 6.98 9.79 19.05
N LEU A 341 7.43 9.26 17.91
CA LEU A 341 6.73 8.27 17.10
C LEU A 341 7.20 6.88 17.50
N SER A 342 6.29 5.99 17.86
CA SER A 342 6.60 4.60 18.25
C SER A 342 5.90 3.60 17.34
N ALA A 343 6.61 2.54 16.93
CA ALA A 343 6.06 1.42 16.17
C ALA A 343 5.46 0.37 17.11
N GLY A 344 4.13 0.30 17.17
CA GLY A 344 3.35 -0.69 17.93
C GLY A 344 3.09 -1.97 17.16
N LEU A 345 2.22 -2.83 17.69
CA LEU A 345 1.86 -4.09 17.03
C LEU A 345 0.78 -3.87 15.95
N GLU A 346 -0.16 -2.96 16.20
CA GLU A 346 -1.29 -2.65 15.30
C GLU A 346 -1.11 -1.33 14.53
N GLY A 347 -0.20 -0.45 14.98
CA GLY A 347 0.05 0.80 14.29
C GLY A 347 1.15 1.68 14.87
N TYR A 348 1.20 2.92 14.39
CA TYR A 348 2.11 3.95 14.89
C TYR A 348 1.44 4.78 15.99
N HIS A 349 2.18 5.10 17.04
CA HIS A 349 1.70 5.96 18.14
C HIS A 349 2.50 7.24 18.19
N VAL A 350 1.81 8.38 18.28
CA VAL A 350 2.43 9.69 18.43
C VAL A 350 2.21 10.21 19.83
N ASN A 351 3.31 10.44 20.53
CA ASN A 351 3.33 11.08 21.83
C ASN A 351 4.01 12.45 21.70
N VAL A 352 3.46 13.48 22.34
CA VAL A 352 4.05 14.81 22.42
C VAL A 352 4.23 15.17 23.89
N ASP A 353 5.44 15.56 24.27
CA ASP A 353 5.84 15.87 25.65
C ASP A 353 5.48 14.75 26.64
N GLY A 354 5.64 13.50 26.20
CA GLY A 354 5.35 12.30 26.98
C GLY A 354 3.87 11.88 27.02
N ARG A 355 2.97 12.67 26.44
CA ARG A 355 1.53 12.36 26.38
C ARG A 355 1.14 11.79 25.02
N HIS A 356 0.38 10.70 24.99
CA HIS A 356 -0.22 10.19 23.77
C HIS A 356 -1.20 11.22 23.16
N VAL A 357 -1.09 11.44 21.85
CA VAL A 357 -1.92 12.39 21.09
C VAL A 357 -2.80 11.66 20.08
N THR A 358 -2.22 10.73 19.33
CA THR A 358 -2.92 10.02 18.26
C THR A 358 -2.23 8.71 17.91
N SER A 359 -3.03 7.75 17.46
CA SER A 359 -2.55 6.47 16.95
C SER A 359 -3.08 6.24 15.54
N PHE A 360 -2.21 5.76 14.65
CA PHE A 360 -2.52 5.50 13.26
C PHE A 360 -2.30 4.02 12.93
N PRO A 361 -3.36 3.26 12.57
CA PRO A 361 -3.23 1.84 12.29
C PRO A 361 -2.36 1.59 11.05
N TYR A 362 -1.65 0.47 11.01
CA TYR A 362 -0.93 0.07 9.80
C TYR A 362 -1.89 -0.10 8.62
N ARG A 363 -1.44 0.30 7.43
CA ARG A 363 -2.16 0.08 6.18
C ARG A 363 -1.50 -1.01 5.37
N THR A 364 -2.33 -1.74 4.65
CA THR A 364 -1.88 -2.72 3.65
C THR A 364 -0.96 -2.06 2.63
N GLY A 365 0.08 -2.78 2.22
CA GLY A 365 1.08 -2.31 1.26
C GLY A 365 2.38 -1.78 1.86
N PHE A 366 2.50 -1.73 3.19
CA PHE A 366 3.75 -1.38 3.87
C PHE A 366 4.03 -2.28 5.07
N VAL A 367 5.31 -2.62 5.24
CA VAL A 367 5.84 -3.20 6.48
C VAL A 367 6.73 -2.17 7.19
N LEU A 368 6.97 -2.35 8.48
CA LEU A 368 7.84 -1.47 9.28
C LEU A 368 9.23 -1.28 8.65
N GLU A 369 9.71 -2.33 7.98
CA GLU A 369 11.01 -2.41 7.32
C GLU A 369 11.10 -1.47 6.11
N ASP A 370 9.97 -1.08 5.52
CA ASP A 370 9.93 -0.15 4.40
C ASP A 370 10.25 1.29 4.83
N ALA A 371 10.09 1.62 6.13
CA ALA A 371 10.31 2.94 6.70
C ALA A 371 11.79 3.29 6.80
N THR A 372 12.41 3.46 5.63
CA THR A 372 13.85 3.63 5.44
C THR A 372 14.30 5.09 5.49
N GLY A 373 13.37 6.02 5.65
CA GLY A 373 13.65 7.43 5.87
C GLY A 373 12.60 8.14 6.70
N LEU A 374 13.05 9.18 7.40
CA LEU A 374 12.22 10.17 8.06
C LEU A 374 12.48 11.53 7.42
N SER A 375 11.43 12.19 6.92
CA SER A 375 11.49 13.55 6.38
C SER A 375 10.66 14.51 7.24
N LEU A 376 11.21 15.71 7.48
CA LEU A 376 10.50 16.80 8.18
C LEU A 376 10.43 18.03 7.27
N LYS A 377 9.23 18.55 7.05
CA LYS A 377 8.95 19.65 6.11
C LYS A 377 8.02 20.69 6.74
N GLY A 378 7.95 21.87 6.11
CA GLY A 378 7.09 22.98 6.54
C GLY A 378 7.74 23.87 7.60
N ASP A 379 6.88 24.53 8.36
CA ASP A 379 7.17 25.63 9.29
C ASP A 379 7.73 25.12 10.63
N LEU A 380 8.90 24.49 10.56
CA LEU A 380 9.52 23.81 11.69
C LEU A 380 11.03 24.01 11.75
N ASP A 381 11.51 24.51 12.88
CA ASP A 381 12.90 24.42 13.29
C ASP A 381 13.15 23.11 14.02
N VAL A 382 14.09 22.32 13.51
CA VAL A 382 14.46 21.03 14.09
C VAL A 382 15.71 21.22 14.93
N HIS A 383 15.63 20.92 16.23
CA HIS A 383 16.76 21.01 17.14
C HIS A 383 17.58 19.71 17.15
N SER A 384 16.91 18.56 17.15
CA SER A 384 17.55 17.25 17.06
C SER A 384 16.56 16.17 16.67
N VAL A 385 17.09 15.12 16.02
CA VAL A 385 16.34 13.90 15.70
C VAL A 385 17.09 12.70 16.24
N PHE A 386 16.38 11.77 16.86
CA PHE A 386 16.91 10.54 17.41
C PHE A 386 16.03 9.37 17.01
N ALA A 387 16.60 8.31 16.46
CA ALA A 387 15.92 7.06 16.18
C ALA A 387 16.62 5.93 16.93
N ALA A 388 15.86 5.07 17.62
CA ALA A 388 16.43 4.01 18.43
C ALA A 388 15.52 2.77 18.47
N ALA A 389 16.06 1.70 19.09
CA ALA A 389 15.51 0.35 18.99
C ALA A 389 15.30 -0.06 17.52
N LEU A 390 16.24 0.35 16.67
CA LEU A 390 16.25 0.00 15.26
C LEU A 390 16.75 -1.44 15.08
N PRO A 391 16.34 -2.13 14.00
CA PRO A 391 16.82 -3.48 13.74
C PRO A 391 18.34 -3.51 13.52
N THR A 392 19.03 -4.42 14.20
CA THR A 392 20.49 -4.66 14.12
C THR A 392 20.94 -5.36 12.84
N SER A 393 19.99 -6.00 12.16
CA SER A 393 20.20 -6.67 10.88
C SER A 393 19.11 -6.24 9.93
N HIS A 394 19.48 -6.10 8.66
CA HIS A 394 18.50 -5.85 7.63
C HIS A 394 17.60 -7.08 7.56
N PRO A 395 16.28 -6.92 7.45
CA PRO A 395 15.35 -8.04 7.40
C PRO A 395 15.35 -8.72 6.02
N SER A 396 16.53 -9.03 5.47
CA SER A 396 16.66 -10.13 4.52
C SER A 396 16.27 -11.50 5.13
N PHE A 397 15.89 -11.53 6.42
CA PHE A 397 15.29 -12.68 7.10
C PHE A 397 13.74 -12.69 7.13
N ALA A 398 13.05 -11.60 6.77
CA ALA A 398 11.58 -11.55 6.73
C ALA A 398 10.87 -11.94 5.40
N PRO A 399 11.53 -12.10 4.22
CA PRO A 399 10.87 -12.65 3.04
C PRO A 399 10.36 -14.07 3.29
N GLN A 400 11.06 -14.84 4.15
CA GLN A 400 10.64 -16.19 4.53
C GLN A 400 9.31 -16.22 5.30
N LYS A 401 8.92 -15.15 6.02
CA LYS A 401 7.63 -15.11 6.73
C LYS A 401 6.44 -14.95 5.78
N HIS A 402 6.63 -14.28 4.64
CA HIS A 402 5.56 -14.08 3.64
C HIS A 402 5.56 -15.16 2.55
N LEU A 403 6.74 -15.69 2.22
CA LEU A 403 6.92 -16.79 1.28
C LEU A 403 6.66 -18.13 1.97
N GLU A 404 5.39 -18.50 2.11
CA GLU A 404 5.03 -19.88 2.39
C GLU A 404 5.51 -20.79 1.25
N ARG A 405 6.68 -21.42 1.43
CA ARG A 405 7.26 -22.35 0.45
C ARG A 405 6.54 -23.70 0.50
N LEU A 406 5.29 -23.72 0.04
CA LEU A 406 4.49 -24.94 -0.09
C LEU A 406 4.41 -25.35 -1.55
N SER A 407 4.49 -26.66 -1.81
CA SER A 407 4.46 -27.22 -3.17
C SER A 407 3.18 -26.87 -3.94
N LYS A 408 2.04 -26.75 -3.23
CA LYS A 408 0.75 -26.34 -3.81
C LYS A 408 0.77 -24.98 -4.53
N TRP A 409 1.71 -24.11 -4.16
CA TRP A 409 1.85 -22.77 -4.73
C TRP A 409 2.80 -22.71 -5.92
N LYS A 410 3.52 -23.79 -6.24
CA LYS A 410 4.39 -23.83 -7.43
C LYS A 410 3.57 -23.74 -8.71
N ALA A 411 4.14 -23.09 -9.72
CA ALA A 411 3.56 -23.10 -11.05
C ALA A 411 3.65 -24.51 -11.67
N PRO A 412 2.61 -24.93 -12.40
CA PRO A 412 2.73 -26.09 -13.28
C PRO A 412 3.83 -25.88 -14.34
N PRO A 413 4.48 -26.97 -14.78
CA PRO A 413 5.38 -26.91 -15.93
C PRO A 413 4.64 -26.41 -17.17
N LEU A 414 5.39 -25.81 -18.09
CA LEU A 414 4.83 -25.39 -19.37
C LEU A 414 4.36 -26.64 -20.14
N PRO A 415 3.13 -26.65 -20.67
CA PRO A 415 2.62 -27.78 -21.42
C PRO A 415 3.26 -27.82 -22.83
N GLU A 416 3.48 -29.02 -23.37
CA GLU A 416 3.94 -29.24 -24.77
C GLU A 416 2.82 -29.03 -25.80
N GLY A 417 1.87 -28.13 -25.53
CA GLY A 417 0.66 -27.94 -26.34
C GLY A 417 0.17 -26.49 -26.39
N ASN A 418 -0.95 -26.26 -27.07
CA ASN A 418 -1.50 -24.92 -27.27
C ASN A 418 -2.06 -24.35 -25.96
N VAL A 419 -1.38 -23.35 -25.41
CA VAL A 419 -1.88 -22.56 -24.29
C VAL A 419 -2.97 -21.61 -24.79
N GLU A 420 -4.13 -21.64 -24.16
CA GLU A 420 -5.26 -20.83 -24.59
C GLU A 420 -5.07 -19.36 -24.22
N LEU A 421 -4.60 -19.09 -23.00
CA LEU A 421 -4.34 -17.75 -22.50
C LEU A 421 -3.02 -17.73 -21.73
N PHE A 422 -2.15 -16.79 -22.09
CA PHE A 422 -1.00 -16.41 -21.28
C PHE A 422 -1.28 -15.11 -20.54
N ILE A 423 -1.00 -15.09 -19.24
CA ILE A 423 -1.16 -13.92 -18.36
C ILE A 423 0.24 -13.50 -17.88
N GLY A 424 0.72 -12.37 -18.38
CA GLY A 424 1.91 -11.70 -17.86
C GLY A 424 1.52 -10.73 -16.75
N VAL A 425 2.03 -10.97 -15.54
CA VAL A 425 1.78 -10.12 -14.38
C VAL A 425 3.00 -9.24 -14.15
N LEU A 426 2.85 -7.92 -14.25
CA LEU A 426 3.91 -6.98 -13.89
C LEU A 426 4.12 -6.97 -12.38
N SER A 427 5.36 -7.09 -11.94
CA SER A 427 5.73 -6.99 -10.54
C SER A 427 7.12 -6.36 -10.35
N ALA A 428 7.48 -6.03 -9.11
CA ALA A 428 8.77 -5.44 -8.74
C ALA A 428 9.55 -6.35 -7.79
N GLY A 429 10.87 -6.17 -7.72
CA GLY A 429 11.76 -7.08 -6.95
C GLY A 429 11.34 -7.30 -5.49
N ASN A 430 10.83 -6.26 -4.83
CA ASN A 430 10.39 -6.29 -3.43
C ASN A 430 8.92 -6.70 -3.22
N HIS A 431 8.12 -6.91 -4.27
CA HIS A 431 6.68 -7.25 -4.15
C HIS A 431 6.43 -8.75 -3.84
N PHE A 432 7.12 -9.29 -2.84
CA PHE A 432 7.01 -10.71 -2.45
C PHE A 432 5.60 -11.04 -1.93
N ALA A 433 5.00 -10.13 -1.16
CA ALA A 433 3.69 -10.35 -0.53
C ALA A 433 2.56 -10.32 -1.57
N GLU A 434 2.63 -9.40 -2.54
CA GLU A 434 1.69 -9.25 -3.65
C GLU A 434 1.71 -10.50 -4.53
N ARG A 435 2.91 -10.97 -4.91
CA ARG A 435 3.06 -12.24 -5.65
C ARG A 435 2.47 -13.42 -4.88
N MET A 436 2.70 -13.48 -3.56
CA MET A 436 2.10 -14.53 -2.73
C MET A 436 0.58 -14.43 -2.61
N ALA A 437 0.01 -13.22 -2.55
CA ALA A 437 -1.43 -13.02 -2.56
C ALA A 437 -2.05 -13.48 -3.88
N VAL A 438 -1.42 -13.17 -5.01
CA VAL A 438 -1.79 -13.67 -6.34
C VAL A 438 -1.71 -15.20 -6.40
N ARG A 439 -0.61 -15.80 -5.93
CA ARG A 439 -0.45 -17.26 -5.83
C ARG A 439 -1.56 -17.89 -5.00
N LYS A 440 -1.90 -17.34 -3.84
CA LYS A 440 -2.93 -17.88 -2.93
C LYS A 440 -4.36 -17.68 -3.41
N SER A 441 -4.57 -16.80 -4.39
CA SER A 441 -5.90 -16.42 -4.89
C SER A 441 -6.17 -16.97 -6.30
N TRP A 442 -6.25 -16.11 -7.32
CA TRP A 442 -6.75 -16.46 -8.64
C TRP A 442 -5.82 -17.39 -9.44
N VAL A 443 -4.54 -17.49 -9.09
CA VAL A 443 -3.62 -18.48 -9.70
C VAL A 443 -3.98 -19.92 -9.31
N GLN A 444 -4.77 -20.11 -8.26
CA GLN A 444 -5.30 -21.44 -7.90
C GLN A 444 -6.45 -21.93 -8.77
N HIS A 445 -6.90 -21.10 -9.71
CA HIS A 445 -8.00 -21.46 -10.60
C HIS A 445 -7.72 -22.73 -11.42
N LYS A 446 -8.74 -23.57 -11.62
CA LYS A 446 -8.65 -24.88 -12.32
C LYS A 446 -7.99 -24.81 -13.70
N LEU A 447 -8.23 -23.73 -14.45
CA LEU A 447 -7.67 -23.55 -15.79
C LEU A 447 -6.17 -23.25 -15.79
N ILE A 448 -5.67 -22.64 -14.70
CA ILE A 448 -4.23 -22.42 -14.51
C ILE A 448 -3.58 -23.72 -14.02
N LYS A 449 -4.21 -24.41 -13.06
CA LYS A 449 -3.72 -25.70 -12.53
C LYS A 449 -3.69 -26.82 -13.56
N SER A 450 -4.55 -26.77 -14.57
CA SER A 450 -4.57 -27.70 -15.71
C SER A 450 -3.71 -27.23 -16.90
N SER A 451 -2.90 -26.18 -16.73
CA SER A 451 -2.02 -25.61 -17.77
C SER A 451 -2.72 -25.13 -19.06
N LYS A 452 -4.05 -25.03 -19.09
CA LYS A 452 -4.77 -24.37 -20.20
C LYS A 452 -4.49 -22.87 -20.24
N VAL A 453 -4.24 -22.30 -19.07
CA VAL A 453 -3.84 -20.91 -18.86
C VAL A 453 -2.50 -20.90 -18.16
N VAL A 454 -1.57 -20.08 -18.63
CA VAL A 454 -0.25 -19.93 -18.01
C VAL A 454 -0.13 -18.52 -17.46
N ALA A 455 0.16 -18.38 -16.17
CA ALA A 455 0.47 -17.11 -15.54
C ALA A 455 1.95 -17.05 -15.15
N ARG A 456 2.63 -15.94 -15.44
CA ARG A 456 4.02 -15.68 -15.03
C ARG A 456 4.19 -14.22 -14.60
N PHE A 457 4.96 -14.01 -13.54
CA PHE A 457 5.38 -12.68 -13.09
C PHE A 457 6.58 -12.20 -13.91
N PHE A 458 6.61 -10.92 -14.27
CA PHE A 458 7.74 -10.28 -14.94
C PHE A 458 8.36 -9.26 -14.00
N VAL A 459 9.58 -9.55 -13.55
CA VAL A 459 10.25 -8.79 -12.50
C VAL A 459 11.61 -8.33 -13.00
N ALA A 460 11.90 -7.03 -12.86
CA ALA A 460 13.21 -6.46 -13.15
C ALA A 460 14.07 -6.42 -11.88
N LEU A 461 15.36 -6.15 -12.03
CA LEU A 461 16.30 -6.18 -10.90
C LEU A 461 16.14 -4.94 -10.03
N ASN A 462 16.18 -5.12 -8.72
CA ASN A 462 16.12 -4.04 -7.75
C ASN A 462 17.52 -3.45 -7.51
N GLY A 463 17.61 -2.17 -7.16
CA GLY A 463 18.89 -1.54 -6.79
C GLY A 463 19.56 -2.18 -5.57
N ARG A 464 18.77 -2.84 -4.72
CA ARG A 464 19.24 -3.61 -3.56
C ARG A 464 19.65 -5.05 -3.95
N LYS A 465 20.90 -5.40 -3.65
CA LYS A 465 21.45 -6.76 -3.91
C LYS A 465 20.75 -7.85 -3.08
N ASP A 466 20.42 -7.58 -1.82
CA ASP A 466 19.74 -8.51 -0.92
C ASP A 466 18.34 -8.89 -1.43
N ILE A 467 17.58 -7.94 -1.97
CA ILE A 467 16.30 -8.23 -2.63
C ILE A 467 16.52 -9.18 -3.80
N ASN A 468 17.51 -8.92 -4.65
CA ASN A 468 17.71 -9.72 -5.85
C ASN A 468 18.12 -11.16 -5.53
N VAL A 469 18.88 -11.38 -4.45
CA VAL A 469 19.22 -12.72 -3.94
C VAL A 469 17.94 -13.47 -3.55
N GLU A 470 17.03 -12.83 -2.82
CA GLU A 470 15.78 -13.45 -2.39
C GLU A 470 14.78 -13.63 -3.54
N LEU A 471 14.74 -12.70 -4.49
CA LEU A 471 13.97 -12.81 -5.73
C LEU A 471 14.41 -14.03 -6.54
N LYS A 472 15.72 -14.26 -6.65
CA LYS A 472 16.27 -15.44 -7.33
C LYS A 472 15.84 -16.74 -6.64
N LYS A 473 15.95 -16.80 -5.31
CA LYS A 473 15.48 -17.96 -4.53
C LYS A 473 13.97 -18.20 -4.72
N GLU A 474 13.18 -17.14 -4.79
CA GLU A 474 11.74 -17.23 -5.07
C GLU A 474 11.46 -17.76 -6.49
N ALA A 475 12.16 -17.22 -7.50
CA ALA A 475 12.03 -17.63 -8.89
C ALA A 475 12.37 -19.12 -9.09
N GLU A 476 13.49 -19.57 -8.51
CA GLU A 476 13.92 -20.97 -8.52
C GLU A 476 12.90 -21.89 -7.82
N TYR A 477 12.31 -21.45 -6.72
CA TYR A 477 11.39 -22.27 -5.94
C TYR A 477 10.01 -22.44 -6.59
N PHE A 478 9.37 -21.33 -7.00
CA PHE A 478 7.99 -21.32 -7.50
C PHE A 478 7.88 -21.57 -9.00
N GLY A 479 8.94 -21.29 -9.78
CA GLY A 479 8.96 -21.51 -11.23
C GLY A 479 7.97 -20.64 -12.01
N ASP A 480 7.58 -19.50 -11.44
CA ASP A 480 6.56 -18.60 -11.97
C ASP A 480 7.05 -17.17 -12.24
N ILE A 481 8.35 -16.90 -12.12
CA ILE A 481 8.95 -15.58 -12.29
C ILE A 481 9.90 -15.58 -13.49
N VAL A 482 9.60 -14.72 -14.46
CA VAL A 482 10.49 -14.37 -15.56
C VAL A 482 11.23 -13.09 -15.17
N ILE A 483 12.52 -13.21 -14.91
CA ILE A 483 13.41 -12.10 -14.57
C ILE A 483 13.79 -11.36 -15.86
N VAL A 484 13.57 -10.05 -15.90
CA VAL A 484 14.00 -9.18 -17.00
C VAL A 484 15.30 -8.50 -16.56
N PRO A 485 16.44 -8.73 -17.23
CA PRO A 485 17.77 -8.40 -16.70
C PRO A 485 18.16 -6.92 -16.89
N TYR A 486 17.29 -5.99 -16.48
CA TYR A 486 17.56 -4.56 -16.39
C TYR A 486 17.20 -4.02 -15.00
N MET A 487 17.72 -2.86 -14.62
CA MET A 487 17.37 -2.17 -13.37
C MET A 487 15.94 -1.64 -13.40
N ASP A 488 15.12 -2.03 -12.44
CA ASP A 488 13.71 -1.66 -12.39
C ASP A 488 13.54 -0.13 -12.32
N ASN A 489 12.74 0.39 -13.24
CA ASN A 489 12.43 1.81 -13.38
C ASN A 489 11.01 1.94 -13.94
N TYR A 490 10.22 2.88 -13.41
CA TYR A 490 8.82 3.06 -13.81
C TYR A 490 8.66 3.39 -15.30
N ASP A 491 9.55 4.23 -15.85
CA ASP A 491 9.52 4.62 -17.26
C ASP A 491 9.77 3.43 -18.19
N LEU A 492 10.39 2.37 -17.68
CA LEU A 492 10.72 1.15 -18.42
C LEU A 492 9.67 0.05 -18.30
N VAL A 493 8.51 0.32 -17.67
CA VAL A 493 7.37 -0.62 -17.61
C VAL A 493 6.93 -1.08 -19.01
N VAL A 494 7.08 -0.22 -20.03
CA VAL A 494 6.84 -0.57 -21.43
C VAL A 494 7.71 -1.75 -21.89
N LEU A 495 8.97 -1.84 -21.44
CA LEU A 495 9.88 -2.93 -21.80
C LEU A 495 9.49 -4.26 -21.15
N LYS A 496 8.98 -4.24 -19.91
CA LYS A 496 8.38 -5.45 -19.30
C LYS A 496 7.16 -5.92 -20.11
N THR A 497 6.35 -4.98 -20.62
CA THR A 497 5.19 -5.32 -21.47
C THR A 497 5.62 -5.98 -22.78
N VAL A 498 6.68 -5.46 -23.42
CA VAL A 498 7.27 -6.11 -24.60
C VAL A 498 7.78 -7.52 -24.26
N ALA A 499 8.45 -7.69 -23.11
CA ALA A 499 8.91 -9.00 -22.65
C ALA A 499 7.75 -9.99 -22.42
N ILE A 500 6.61 -9.53 -21.88
CA ILE A 500 5.39 -10.33 -21.73
C ILE A 500 4.92 -10.83 -23.11
N CYS A 501 4.79 -9.91 -24.08
CA CYS A 501 4.36 -10.25 -25.43
C CYS A 501 5.32 -11.25 -26.09
N GLU A 502 6.63 -10.99 -26.00
CA GLU A 502 7.65 -11.88 -26.55
C GLU A 502 7.58 -13.27 -25.94
N TYR A 503 7.51 -13.37 -24.62
CA TYR A 503 7.46 -14.66 -23.92
C TYR A 503 6.18 -15.44 -24.26
N GLY A 504 5.04 -14.74 -24.31
CA GLY A 504 3.75 -15.33 -24.69
C GLY A 504 3.77 -15.92 -26.11
N ILE A 505 4.44 -15.26 -27.05
CA ILE A 505 4.54 -15.69 -28.44
C ILE A 505 5.62 -16.78 -28.62
N ARG A 506 6.84 -16.53 -28.15
CA ARG A 506 8.03 -17.34 -28.48
C ARG A 506 8.25 -18.52 -27.55
N THR A 507 7.86 -18.40 -26.28
CA THR A 507 8.09 -19.46 -25.27
C THR A 507 6.83 -20.27 -25.03
N VAL A 508 5.69 -19.58 -24.87
CA VAL A 508 4.40 -20.21 -24.50
C VAL A 508 3.56 -20.58 -25.72
N ALA A 509 3.74 -19.88 -26.85
CA ALA A 509 2.91 -20.02 -28.06
C ALA A 509 1.40 -19.90 -27.75
N ALA A 510 1.04 -18.91 -26.93
CA ALA A 510 -0.33 -18.73 -26.47
C ALA A 510 -1.24 -18.12 -27.55
N LYS A 511 -2.50 -18.56 -27.57
CA LYS A 511 -3.52 -18.00 -28.48
C LYS A 511 -3.92 -16.57 -28.10
N TYR A 512 -4.05 -16.29 -26.81
CA TYR A 512 -4.33 -14.96 -26.27
C TYR A 512 -3.26 -14.57 -25.24
N ILE A 513 -2.96 -13.27 -25.17
CA ILE A 513 -2.03 -12.70 -24.18
C ILE A 513 -2.77 -11.61 -23.41
N MET A 514 -2.72 -11.70 -22.08
CA MET A 514 -3.21 -10.70 -21.15
C MET A 514 -2.04 -10.14 -20.35
N LYS A 515 -2.03 -8.83 -20.16
CA LYS A 515 -1.16 -8.13 -19.21
C LYS A 515 -2.01 -7.65 -18.04
N CYS A 516 -1.54 -7.84 -16.82
CA CYS A 516 -2.08 -7.20 -15.63
C CYS A 516 -0.97 -6.86 -14.63
N ASP A 517 -1.34 -6.23 -13.52
CA ASP A 517 -0.43 -5.83 -12.45
C ASP A 517 -0.58 -6.78 -11.25
N ASP A 518 0.38 -6.78 -10.33
CA ASP A 518 0.40 -7.65 -9.15
C ASP A 518 -0.61 -7.28 -8.06
N ASP A 519 -1.26 -6.12 -8.19
CA ASP A 519 -2.38 -5.64 -7.38
C ASP A 519 -3.75 -5.90 -8.04
N THR A 520 -3.80 -6.70 -9.11
CA THR A 520 -5.05 -7.04 -9.83
C THR A 520 -5.59 -8.43 -9.46
N PHE A 521 -6.90 -8.54 -9.22
CA PHE A 521 -7.61 -9.82 -9.11
C PHE A 521 -8.25 -10.22 -10.44
N VAL A 522 -7.83 -11.35 -11.01
CA VAL A 522 -8.31 -11.81 -12.33
C VAL A 522 -9.36 -12.91 -12.20
N ARG A 523 -10.55 -12.66 -12.74
CA ARG A 523 -11.58 -13.70 -12.93
C ARG A 523 -11.31 -14.45 -14.24
N VAL A 524 -10.54 -15.54 -14.15
CA VAL A 524 -10.00 -16.29 -15.31
C VAL A 524 -11.10 -16.79 -16.27
N ASP A 525 -12.17 -17.39 -15.75
CA ASP A 525 -13.28 -17.94 -16.56
C ASP A 525 -13.96 -16.85 -17.43
N PRO A 526 -14.42 -15.72 -16.87
CA PRO A 526 -14.97 -14.61 -17.67
C PRO A 526 -14.04 -14.08 -18.75
N VAL A 527 -12.74 -13.91 -18.45
CA VAL A 527 -11.76 -13.36 -19.41
C VAL A 527 -11.66 -14.26 -20.64
N ILE A 528 -11.53 -15.57 -20.45
CA ILE A 528 -11.41 -16.54 -21.56
C ILE A 528 -12.72 -16.63 -22.34
N LYS A 529 -13.86 -16.62 -21.64
CA LYS A 529 -15.18 -16.63 -22.28
C LYS A 529 -15.33 -15.42 -23.20
N GLU A 530 -14.89 -14.24 -22.76
CA GLU A 530 -14.96 -13.02 -23.57
C GLU A 530 -14.02 -13.09 -24.79
N ALA A 531 -12.78 -13.53 -24.60
CA ALA A 531 -11.82 -13.71 -25.69
C ALA A 531 -12.33 -14.69 -26.78
N LYS A 532 -13.09 -15.73 -26.38
CA LYS A 532 -13.65 -16.72 -27.31
C LYS A 532 -14.78 -16.20 -28.19
N LYS A 533 -15.59 -15.24 -27.72
CA LYS A 533 -16.76 -14.74 -28.46
C LYS A 533 -16.40 -14.17 -29.83
N LEU A 534 -15.17 -13.67 -30.00
CA LEU A 534 -14.76 -12.91 -31.17
C LEU A 534 -14.16 -13.77 -32.30
N GLY A 535 -14.15 -15.10 -32.14
CA GLY A 535 -14.08 -16.04 -33.26
C GLY A 535 -12.84 -15.92 -34.16
N GLY A 536 -11.68 -15.54 -33.61
CA GLY A 536 -10.42 -15.45 -34.37
C GLY A 536 -10.15 -14.11 -35.04
N ARG A 537 -10.95 -13.08 -34.78
CA ARG A 537 -10.63 -11.69 -35.15
C ARG A 537 -9.49 -11.15 -34.27
N SER A 538 -8.79 -10.13 -34.78
CA SER A 538 -7.80 -9.38 -33.98
C SER A 538 -8.50 -8.77 -32.77
N LEU A 539 -7.86 -8.88 -31.61
CA LEU A 539 -8.46 -8.54 -30.33
C LEU A 539 -7.57 -7.65 -29.48
N TYR A 540 -8.16 -6.56 -28.97
CA TYR A 540 -7.62 -5.75 -27.90
C TYR A 540 -8.77 -5.33 -26.98
N ILE A 541 -8.83 -5.88 -25.76
CA ILE A 541 -9.90 -5.62 -24.78
C ILE A 541 -9.30 -5.03 -23.51
N GLY A 542 -9.99 -4.04 -22.94
CA GLY A 542 -9.70 -3.53 -21.61
C GLY A 542 -10.57 -2.32 -21.29
N ASN A 543 -10.20 -1.61 -20.23
CA ASN A 543 -10.72 -0.27 -19.99
C ASN A 543 -10.03 0.71 -20.94
N MET A 544 -10.64 0.95 -22.09
CA MET A 544 -10.08 1.79 -23.15
C MET A 544 -10.32 3.27 -22.83
N ASN A 545 -9.24 4.02 -22.58
CA ASN A 545 -9.31 5.46 -22.40
C ASN A 545 -9.15 6.17 -23.75
N TYR A 546 -10.27 6.43 -24.42
CA TYR A 546 -10.29 7.15 -25.68
C TYR A 546 -10.01 8.64 -25.47
N TYR A 547 -9.21 9.25 -26.35
CA TYR A 547 -8.89 10.68 -26.35
C TYR A 547 -8.10 11.21 -25.14
N HIS A 548 -7.45 10.32 -24.38
CA HIS A 548 -6.57 10.75 -23.30
C HIS A 548 -5.39 11.55 -23.85
N LYS A 549 -5.04 12.65 -23.19
CA LYS A 549 -3.91 13.52 -23.55
C LYS A 549 -2.76 13.36 -22.55
N PRO A 550 -1.51 13.65 -22.94
CA PRO A 550 -0.40 13.70 -22.00
C PRO A 550 -0.74 14.63 -20.83
N LEU A 551 -0.66 14.11 -19.61
CA LEU A 551 -0.84 14.93 -18.42
C LEU A 551 0.41 15.78 -18.23
N ARG A 552 0.25 17.00 -17.71
CA ARG A 552 1.38 17.92 -17.46
C ARG A 552 1.76 18.00 -15.98
N ASN A 553 0.90 17.47 -15.12
CA ASN A 553 1.06 17.46 -13.67
C ASN A 553 0.65 16.08 -13.12
N GLY A 554 1.18 15.74 -11.93
CA GLY A 554 0.88 14.49 -11.25
C GLY A 554 1.79 13.32 -11.66
N LYS A 555 1.43 12.11 -11.22
CA LYS A 555 2.25 10.89 -11.40
C LYS A 555 2.64 10.62 -12.85
N TRP A 556 1.70 10.80 -13.78
CA TRP A 556 1.87 10.48 -15.19
C TRP A 556 2.18 11.72 -16.03
N ALA A 557 2.79 12.74 -15.41
CA ALA A 557 3.15 13.96 -16.10
C ALA A 557 4.27 13.70 -17.13
N VAL A 558 4.12 14.31 -18.30
CA VAL A 558 5.14 14.34 -19.35
C VAL A 558 5.45 15.80 -19.66
N THR A 559 6.73 16.15 -19.78
CA THR A 559 7.19 17.50 -20.14
C THR A 559 6.74 17.88 -21.55
N TYR A 560 6.69 19.18 -21.83
CA TYR A 560 6.49 19.67 -23.19
C TYR A 560 7.78 19.47 -23.99
N GLU A 561 7.61 19.03 -25.24
CA GLU A 561 8.68 18.97 -26.25
C GLU A 561 8.94 20.35 -26.85
#